data_AF-A0AA38NZ11-F1
#
_entry.id   AF-A0AA38NZ11-F1
#
_cell.length_a   1.000
_cell.length_b   1.000
_cell.length_c   1.000
_cell.angle_alpha   90.00
_cell.angle_beta   90.00
_cell.angle_gamma   90.00
#
_symmetry.space_group_name_H-M   'P 1'
#
loop_
_entity.id
_entity.type
_entity.pdbx_description
1 polymer ?
#
loop_
_entity_poly.entity_id
_entity_poly.type
_entity_poly.pdbx_seq_one_letter_code
_entity_poly.pdbx_strand_id
1 'polypeptide(L)'
;MALGERLVLAKNDTGVDGLQVVVLHPCGMIGERDQQLIWRLAKILDDGQEHIQIGNNTNLVDYLYVGNAAYAHVLAGESLLQNPTAVAGQVFFITNGSPMLNWDFNRLVWRELRGDRDERGESEGEGEGERRIVKIPRALAMLMAMVSEFWSKVTRKPTVFNRFSVRYVTGVQWYSIEKARRILGYQPQVSLEEGVRRTVKWWKATGAAQHNLSLQKNKQD
;
A
#
# COMPACT_ATOMS: atom_id res chain seq x y z
N MET A 1 7.30 17.58 8.29
CA MET A 1 5.86 17.88 8.33
C MET A 1 5.44 18.35 6.95
N ALA A 2 4.41 17.75 6.35
CA ALA A 2 3.93 18.21 5.05
C ALA A 2 3.20 19.56 5.19
N LEU A 3 3.09 20.35 4.11
CA LEU A 3 2.46 21.67 4.17
C LEU A 3 0.99 21.60 4.65
N GLY A 4 0.22 20.61 4.15
CA GLY A 4 -1.18 20.42 4.53
C GLY A 4 -1.35 20.09 6.02
N GLU A 5 -0.53 19.19 6.55
CA GLU A 5 -0.48 18.84 7.96
C GLU A 5 -0.26 20.08 8.84
N ARG A 6 0.70 20.95 8.47
CA ARG A 6 0.98 22.19 9.19
C ARG A 6 -0.21 23.15 9.18
N LEU A 7 -0.89 23.29 8.04
CA LEU A 7 -2.04 24.20 7.90
C LEU A 7 -3.23 23.74 8.75
N VAL A 8 -3.49 22.43 8.76
CA VAL A 8 -4.59 21.83 9.53
C VAL A 8 -4.31 21.93 11.04
N LEU A 9 -3.09 21.62 11.47
CA LEU A 9 -2.71 21.73 12.88
C LEU A 9 -2.68 23.18 13.40
N ALA A 10 -2.35 24.16 12.54
CA ALA A 10 -2.41 25.57 12.90
C ALA A 10 -3.84 26.06 13.19
N LYS A 11 -4.87 25.28 12.84
CA LYS A 11 -6.27 25.55 13.15
C LYS A 11 -6.79 24.82 14.39
N ASN A 12 -5.95 24.01 15.04
CA ASN A 12 -6.34 23.30 16.24
C ASN A 12 -6.64 24.27 17.39
N ASP A 13 -7.87 24.24 17.88
CA ASP A 13 -8.33 24.99 19.05
C ASP A 13 -9.18 24.08 19.93
N THR A 14 -8.89 24.09 21.23
CA THR A 14 -9.59 23.27 22.25
C THR A 14 -10.56 24.10 23.11
N GLY A 15 -10.78 25.36 22.77
CA GLY A 15 -11.81 26.21 23.37
C GLY A 15 -13.24 25.72 23.11
N VAL A 16 -14.22 26.36 23.75
CA VAL A 16 -15.64 25.94 23.75
C VAL A 16 -16.24 25.84 22.34
N ASP A 17 -15.83 26.73 21.43
CA ASP A 17 -16.23 26.73 20.00
C ASP A 17 -15.02 26.44 19.07
N GLY A 18 -13.94 25.89 19.62
CA GLY A 18 -12.70 25.64 18.92
C GLY A 18 -12.78 24.43 17.99
N LEU A 19 -12.08 24.48 16.85
CA LEU A 19 -11.95 23.32 15.96
C LEU A 19 -10.83 22.40 16.48
N GLN A 20 -11.23 21.28 17.05
CA GLN A 20 -10.29 20.24 17.46
C GLN A 20 -9.84 19.42 16.24
N VAL A 21 -8.53 19.21 16.14
CA VAL A 21 -7.91 18.59 14.98
C VAL A 21 -7.01 17.44 15.42
N VAL A 22 -7.04 16.33 14.68
CA VAL A 22 -6.08 15.24 14.81
C VAL A 22 -5.62 14.82 13.42
N VAL A 23 -4.34 14.45 13.29
CA VAL A 23 -3.78 14.00 12.02
C VAL A 23 -3.41 12.52 12.10
N LEU A 24 -3.91 11.73 11.16
CA LEU A 24 -3.53 10.33 10.98
C LEU A 24 -2.66 10.20 9.73
N HIS A 25 -1.50 9.55 9.87
CA HIS A 25 -0.57 9.24 8.79
C HIS A 25 -0.60 7.74 8.50
N PRO A 26 -1.48 7.28 7.61
CA PRO A 26 -1.50 5.88 7.17
C PRO A 26 -0.29 5.57 6.28
N CYS A 27 0.22 4.34 6.36
CA CYS A 27 1.17 3.81 5.38
C CYS A 27 0.45 3.26 4.13
N GLY A 28 1.18 2.56 3.25
CA GLY A 28 0.60 1.95 2.05
C GLY A 28 -0.53 0.99 2.42
N MET A 29 -1.71 1.19 1.83
CA MET A 29 -2.90 0.43 2.20
C MET A 29 -3.17 -0.72 1.22
N ILE A 30 -3.77 -1.77 1.75
CA ILE A 30 -4.37 -2.87 0.98
C ILE A 30 -5.77 -3.15 1.53
N GLY A 31 -6.70 -3.52 0.66
CA GLY A 31 -8.08 -3.74 1.06
C GLY A 31 -9.01 -3.99 -0.11
N GLU A 32 -10.24 -4.35 0.21
CA GLU A 32 -11.34 -4.31 -0.74
C GLU A 32 -11.44 -2.91 -1.36
N ARG A 33 -11.73 -2.85 -2.66
CA ARG A 33 -11.77 -1.60 -3.44
C ARG A 33 -10.41 -0.91 -3.61
N ASP A 34 -9.30 -1.58 -3.31
CA ASP A 34 -7.99 -1.10 -3.72
C ASP A 34 -7.90 -1.01 -5.25
N GLN A 35 -7.59 0.19 -5.74
CA GLN A 35 -7.44 0.51 -7.17
C GLN A 35 -5.99 0.82 -7.56
N GLN A 36 -5.03 0.63 -6.65
CA GLN A 36 -3.64 1.02 -6.86
C GLN A 36 -2.66 -0.14 -6.72
N LEU A 37 -2.70 -0.91 -5.63
CA LEU A 37 -1.68 -1.91 -5.34
C LEU A 37 -2.09 -3.29 -5.87
N ILE A 38 -3.27 -3.77 -5.54
CA ILE A 38 -3.76 -5.09 -5.93
C ILE A 38 -3.79 -5.29 -7.45
N TRP A 39 -4.23 -4.28 -8.21
CA TRP A 39 -4.26 -4.39 -9.67
C TRP A 39 -2.86 -4.49 -10.27
N ARG A 40 -1.88 -3.75 -9.72
CA ARG A 40 -0.48 -3.79 -10.21
C ARG A 40 0.11 -5.16 -9.96
N LEU A 41 -0.10 -5.71 -8.76
CA LEU A 41 0.39 -7.03 -8.40
C LEU A 41 -0.30 -8.12 -9.23
N ALA A 42 -1.60 -8.01 -9.47
CA ALA A 42 -2.33 -8.91 -10.37
C ALA A 42 -1.80 -8.83 -11.80
N LYS A 43 -1.59 -7.63 -12.34
CA LYS A 43 -1.01 -7.44 -13.67
C LYS A 43 0.40 -8.03 -13.80
N ILE A 44 1.26 -7.83 -12.79
CA ILE A 44 2.61 -8.41 -12.78
C ILE A 44 2.55 -9.94 -12.82
N LEU A 45 1.60 -10.53 -12.09
CA LEU A 45 1.36 -11.97 -12.10
C LEU A 45 0.84 -12.45 -13.46
N ASP A 46 -0.13 -11.74 -14.05
CA ASP A 46 -0.69 -12.08 -15.36
C ASP A 46 0.34 -11.95 -16.49
N ASP A 47 1.22 -10.95 -16.41
CA ASP A 47 2.34 -10.74 -17.34
C ASP A 47 3.50 -11.74 -17.07
N GLY A 48 3.41 -12.58 -16.03
CA GLY A 48 4.44 -13.54 -15.66
C GLY A 48 5.75 -12.93 -15.14
N GLN A 49 5.71 -11.68 -14.65
CA GLN A 49 6.87 -10.90 -14.22
C GLN A 49 7.13 -10.95 -12.71
N GLU A 50 6.38 -11.75 -11.96
CA GLU A 50 6.45 -11.85 -10.50
C GLU A 50 7.81 -12.35 -9.96
N HIS A 51 8.59 -13.00 -10.81
CA HIS A 51 9.93 -13.49 -10.50
C HIS A 51 11.02 -12.41 -10.60
N ILE A 52 10.70 -11.23 -11.15
CA ILE A 52 11.65 -10.11 -11.29
C ILE A 52 11.69 -9.30 -10.00
N GLN A 53 12.83 -9.32 -9.32
CA GLN A 53 13.05 -8.62 -8.06
C GLN A 53 14.02 -7.45 -8.24
N ILE A 54 13.67 -6.26 -7.75
CA ILE A 54 14.58 -5.11 -7.63
C ILE A 54 15.19 -5.09 -6.24
N GLY A 55 16.52 -5.11 -6.18
CA GLY A 55 17.29 -5.13 -4.94
C GLY A 55 17.35 -6.51 -4.29
N ASN A 56 17.78 -6.55 -3.03
CA ASN A 56 18.06 -7.80 -2.30
C ASN A 56 16.96 -8.21 -1.31
N ASN A 57 15.80 -7.54 -1.34
CA ASN A 57 14.71 -7.75 -0.38
C ASN A 57 15.14 -7.57 1.08
N THR A 58 15.87 -6.50 1.37
CA THR A 58 16.35 -6.19 2.72
C THR A 58 15.58 -5.03 3.35
N ASN A 59 14.63 -4.45 2.62
CA ASN A 59 13.87 -3.29 3.06
C ASN A 59 12.58 -3.70 3.76
N LEU A 60 12.44 -3.29 5.01
CA LEU A 60 11.23 -3.45 5.81
C LEU A 60 10.20 -2.38 5.43
N VAL A 61 8.98 -2.84 5.18
CA VAL A 61 7.82 -2.02 4.83
C VAL A 61 6.65 -2.47 5.69
N ASP A 62 5.86 -1.52 6.17
CA ASP A 62 4.60 -1.81 6.84
C ASP A 62 3.44 -1.48 5.92
N TYR A 63 2.40 -2.31 5.93
CA TYR A 63 1.19 -2.15 5.13
C TYR A 63 -0.01 -2.05 6.07
N LEU A 64 -1.03 -1.30 5.65
CA LEU A 64 -2.23 -1.07 6.46
C LEU A 64 -3.45 -1.68 5.78
N TYR A 65 -4.19 -2.54 6.49
CA TYR A 65 -5.48 -2.98 5.98
C TYR A 65 -6.51 -1.84 6.04
N VAL A 66 -7.28 -1.63 4.97
CA VAL A 66 -8.24 -0.51 4.86
C VAL A 66 -9.24 -0.46 6.02
N GLY A 67 -9.69 -1.62 6.53
CA GLY A 67 -10.58 -1.69 7.68
C GLY A 67 -9.92 -1.20 8.98
N ASN A 68 -8.63 -1.46 9.16
CA ASN A 68 -7.87 -0.93 10.30
C ASN A 68 -7.66 0.58 10.16
N ALA A 69 -7.48 1.08 8.94
CA ALA A 69 -7.42 2.52 8.68
C ALA A 69 -8.74 3.19 9.08
N ALA A 70 -9.88 2.63 8.68
CA ALA A 70 -11.19 3.13 9.07
C ALA A 70 -11.39 3.10 10.59
N TYR A 71 -11.01 1.99 11.24
CA TYR A 71 -11.05 1.86 12.69
C TYR A 71 -10.23 2.93 13.41
N ALA A 72 -9.02 3.25 12.90
CA ALA A 72 -8.20 4.32 13.46
C ALA A 72 -8.87 5.70 13.39
N HIS A 73 -9.66 5.97 12.35
CA HIS A 73 -10.42 7.23 12.25
C HIS A 73 -11.54 7.31 13.28
N VAL A 74 -12.26 6.20 13.49
CA VAL A 74 -13.30 6.12 14.52
C VAL A 74 -12.69 6.35 15.90
N LEU A 75 -11.61 5.64 16.23
CA LEU A 75 -10.89 5.82 17.50
C LEU A 75 -10.39 7.25 17.70
N ALA A 76 -9.86 7.88 16.65
CA ALA A 76 -9.38 9.25 16.74
C ALA A 76 -10.54 10.23 17.03
N GLY A 77 -11.70 10.04 16.39
CA GLY A 77 -12.89 10.83 16.65
C GLY A 77 -13.43 10.65 18.07
N GLU A 78 -13.55 9.41 18.55
CA GLU A 78 -13.97 9.12 19.91
C GLU A 78 -12.99 9.69 20.95
N SER A 79 -11.68 9.57 20.69
CA SER A 79 -10.64 10.08 21.59
C SER A 79 -10.63 11.61 21.65
N LEU A 80 -10.97 12.30 20.56
CA LEU A 80 -11.17 13.76 20.58
C LEU A 80 -12.35 14.15 21.46
N LEU A 81 -13.46 13.40 21.42
CA LEU A 81 -14.63 13.68 22.25
C LEU A 81 -14.38 13.40 23.74
N GLN A 82 -13.66 12.33 24.05
CA GLN A 82 -13.45 11.87 25.43
C GLN A 82 -12.25 12.54 26.12
N ASN A 83 -11.16 12.76 25.39
CA ASN A 83 -9.91 13.29 25.94
C ASN A 83 -9.21 14.24 24.95
N PRO A 84 -9.84 15.39 24.64
CA PRO A 84 -9.32 16.32 23.65
C PRO A 84 -7.94 16.86 24.00
N THR A 85 -7.62 17.05 25.29
CA THR A 85 -6.32 17.59 25.73
C THR A 85 -5.14 16.68 25.39
N ALA A 86 -5.35 15.36 25.36
CA ALA A 86 -4.30 14.40 25.00
C ALA A 86 -4.16 14.17 23.49
N VAL A 87 -5.19 14.48 22.71
CA VAL A 87 -5.35 14.01 21.31
C VAL A 87 -5.34 15.17 20.32
N ALA A 88 -5.98 16.29 20.66
CA ALA A 88 -6.07 17.44 19.79
C ALA A 88 -4.69 18.03 19.49
N GLY A 89 -4.47 18.42 18.24
CA GLY A 89 -3.18 18.89 17.72
C GLY A 89 -2.12 17.80 17.55
N GLN A 90 -2.44 16.52 17.80
CA GLN A 90 -1.48 15.44 17.68
C GLN A 90 -1.49 14.79 16.29
N VAL A 91 -0.32 14.27 15.92
CA VAL A 91 -0.12 13.46 14.72
C VAL A 91 0.19 12.02 15.14
N PHE A 92 -0.41 11.05 14.47
CA PHE A 92 -0.25 9.62 14.72
C PHE A 92 0.06 8.86 13.43
N PHE A 93 1.11 8.05 13.44
CA PHE A 93 1.33 7.05 12.40
C PHE A 93 0.40 5.87 12.61
N ILE A 94 -0.27 5.43 11.54
CA ILE A 94 -1.22 4.32 11.55
C ILE A 94 -0.74 3.26 10.56
N THR A 95 -0.48 2.05 11.06
CA THR A 95 -0.02 0.89 10.28
C THR A 95 -0.64 -0.40 10.85
N ASN A 96 -0.40 -1.57 10.24
CA ASN A 96 -0.74 -2.85 10.89
C ASN A 96 0.28 -3.25 11.98
N GLY A 97 1.39 -2.52 12.14
CA GLY A 97 2.40 -2.82 13.17
C GLY A 97 3.05 -4.19 13.00
N SER A 98 3.05 -4.73 11.77
CA SER A 98 3.63 -6.02 11.40
C SER A 98 4.53 -5.83 10.17
N PRO A 99 5.66 -5.13 10.33
CA PRO A 99 6.55 -4.83 9.22
C PRO A 99 7.12 -6.13 8.62
N MET A 100 7.15 -6.20 7.30
CA MET A 100 7.71 -7.33 6.55
C MET A 100 8.57 -6.85 5.39
N LEU A 101 9.37 -7.75 4.83
CA LEU A 101 10.19 -7.42 3.68
C LEU A 101 9.28 -7.18 2.46
N ASN A 102 9.56 -6.12 1.69
CA ASN A 102 8.71 -5.70 0.58
C ASN A 102 8.38 -6.82 -0.43
N TRP A 103 9.37 -7.65 -0.80
CA TRP A 103 9.11 -8.76 -1.73
C TRP A 103 8.39 -9.93 -1.07
N ASP A 104 8.49 -10.10 0.24
CA ASP A 104 7.75 -11.14 0.96
C ASP A 104 6.26 -10.79 0.99
N PHE A 105 5.93 -9.52 1.18
CA PHE A 105 4.57 -9.03 1.00
C PHE A 105 4.03 -9.29 -0.42
N ASN A 106 4.80 -8.94 -1.45
CA ASN A 106 4.37 -9.16 -2.84
C ASN A 106 4.12 -10.66 -3.11
N ARG A 107 5.00 -11.52 -2.62
CA ARG A 107 4.86 -12.99 -2.73
C ARG A 107 3.65 -13.51 -1.98
N LEU A 108 3.36 -12.98 -0.80
CA LEU A 108 2.15 -13.30 -0.05
C LEU A 108 0.90 -13.00 -0.91
N VAL A 109 0.82 -11.80 -1.50
CA VAL A 109 -0.30 -11.44 -2.38
C VAL A 109 -0.38 -12.35 -3.62
N TRP A 110 0.75 -12.62 -4.28
CA TRP A 110 0.77 -13.49 -5.46
C TRP A 110 0.40 -14.93 -5.14
N ARG A 111 0.80 -15.46 -3.98
CA ARG A 111 0.39 -16.78 -3.52
C ARG A 111 -1.12 -16.85 -3.35
N GLU A 112 -1.73 -15.86 -2.70
CA GLU A 112 -3.20 -15.81 -2.54
C GLU A 112 -3.92 -15.61 -3.89
N LEU A 113 -3.32 -14.85 -4.83
CA LEU A 113 -3.85 -14.71 -6.19
C LEU A 113 -3.77 -16.02 -6.99
N ARG A 114 -2.74 -16.85 -6.75
CA ARG A 114 -2.54 -18.16 -7.39
C ARG A 114 -3.33 -19.30 -6.76
N GLY A 115 -3.47 -19.34 -5.43
CA GLY A 115 -4.08 -20.47 -4.71
C GLY A 115 -5.39 -20.96 -5.31
N ASP A 116 -6.32 -20.06 -5.66
CA ASP A 116 -7.57 -20.47 -6.31
C ASP A 116 -7.44 -20.87 -7.80
N ARG A 117 -6.36 -20.52 -8.51
CA ARG A 117 -6.14 -20.94 -9.91
C ARG A 117 -5.80 -22.43 -9.98
N ASP A 118 -5.01 -22.90 -9.01
CA ASP A 118 -4.68 -24.32 -8.86
C ASP A 118 -5.93 -25.13 -8.47
N GLU A 119 -6.80 -24.59 -7.61
CA GLU A 119 -8.07 -25.23 -7.22
C GLU A 119 -9.12 -25.31 -8.35
N ARG A 120 -9.07 -24.40 -9.33
CA ARG A 120 -9.99 -24.39 -10.50
C ARG A 120 -9.51 -25.23 -11.69
N GLY A 121 -8.35 -25.88 -11.56
CA GLY A 121 -7.76 -26.66 -12.66
C GLY A 121 -7.31 -25.80 -13.84
N GLU A 122 -7.15 -24.49 -13.66
CA GLU A 122 -6.69 -23.57 -14.72
C GLU A 122 -5.16 -23.59 -14.88
N SER A 123 -4.45 -24.30 -13.99
CA SER A 123 -3.01 -24.56 -14.06
C SER A 123 -2.71 -25.83 -14.89
N GLU A 124 -3.22 -25.92 -16.12
CA GLU A 124 -2.82 -26.96 -17.09
C GLU A 124 -1.58 -26.56 -17.92
N GLY A 125 -0.96 -25.41 -17.64
CA GLY A 125 0.21 -24.91 -18.35
C GLY A 125 1.44 -24.78 -17.46
N GLU A 126 2.36 -25.74 -17.59
CA GLU A 126 3.75 -25.72 -17.13
C GLU A 126 3.95 -25.72 -15.61
N GLY A 127 4.52 -26.82 -15.14
CA GLY A 127 4.60 -27.16 -13.72
C GLY A 127 5.30 -26.12 -12.84
N GLU A 128 5.07 -26.31 -11.55
CA GLU A 128 5.69 -25.68 -10.38
C GLU A 128 7.23 -25.67 -10.43
N GLY A 129 7.81 -24.98 -11.39
CA GLY A 129 9.18 -24.50 -11.31
C GLY A 129 9.10 -23.18 -10.59
N GLU A 130 9.59 -23.13 -9.35
CA GLU A 130 9.93 -21.88 -8.69
C GLU A 130 10.79 -21.05 -9.66
N ARG A 131 10.17 -20.14 -10.41
CA ARG A 131 10.89 -19.31 -11.38
C ARG A 131 11.99 -18.63 -10.60
N ARG A 132 13.23 -18.96 -10.96
CA ARG A 132 14.40 -18.46 -10.24
C ARG A 132 14.30 -16.95 -10.16
N ILE A 133 14.28 -16.42 -8.95
CA ILE A 133 14.13 -14.98 -8.73
C ILE A 133 15.28 -14.26 -9.44
N VAL A 134 14.92 -13.44 -10.44
CA VAL A 134 15.87 -12.62 -11.18
C VAL A 134 16.06 -11.34 -10.39
N LYS A 135 17.21 -11.22 -9.74
CA LYS A 135 17.55 -10.06 -8.92
C LYS A 135 18.26 -9.00 -9.76
N ILE A 136 17.64 -7.83 -9.89
CA ILE A 136 18.19 -6.65 -10.53
C ILE A 136 18.83 -5.77 -9.43
N PRO A 137 20.16 -5.57 -9.45
CA PRO A 137 20.81 -4.68 -8.49
C PRO A 137 20.24 -3.27 -8.55
N ARG A 138 20.10 -2.61 -7.39
CA ARG A 138 19.52 -1.27 -7.29
C ARG A 138 20.20 -0.25 -8.21
N ALA A 139 21.52 -0.30 -8.33
CA ALA A 139 22.27 0.61 -9.21
C ALA A 139 21.89 0.43 -10.69
N LEU A 140 21.75 -0.83 -11.14
CA LEU A 140 21.31 -1.13 -12.50
C LEU A 140 19.86 -0.69 -12.72
N ALA A 141 18.97 -0.95 -11.77
CA ALA A 141 17.59 -0.49 -11.83
C ALA A 141 17.48 1.05 -11.91
N MET A 142 18.32 1.77 -11.16
CA MET A 142 18.40 3.23 -11.21
C MET A 142 18.86 3.74 -12.58
N LEU A 143 19.84 3.08 -13.20
CA LEU A 143 20.32 3.42 -14.55
C LEU A 143 19.22 3.20 -15.59
N MET A 144 18.56 2.04 -15.56
CA MET A 144 17.43 1.74 -16.45
C MET A 144 16.29 2.75 -16.28
N ALA A 145 16.02 3.17 -15.04
CA ALA A 145 15.00 4.16 -14.74
C ALA A 145 15.37 5.55 -15.28
N MET A 146 16.65 5.94 -15.24
CA MET A 146 17.12 7.18 -15.87
C MET A 146 16.93 7.17 -17.39
N VAL A 147 17.29 6.05 -18.04
CA VAL A 147 17.08 5.89 -19.49
C VAL A 147 15.59 5.92 -19.83
N SER A 148 14.76 5.26 -19.03
CA SER A 148 13.30 5.27 -19.22
C SER A 148 12.70 6.67 -19.07
N GLU A 149 13.13 7.44 -18.06
CA GLU A 149 12.71 8.84 -17.88
C GLU A 149 13.15 9.73 -19.05
N PHE A 150 14.37 9.55 -19.55
CA PHE A 150 14.87 10.28 -20.71
C PHE A 150 14.05 9.95 -21.95
N TRP A 151 13.80 8.67 -22.20
CA TRP A 151 13.00 8.23 -23.35
C TRP A 151 11.54 8.67 -23.25
N SER A 152 10.97 8.68 -22.05
CA SER A 152 9.62 9.21 -21.77
C SER A 152 9.54 10.70 -22.10
N LYS A 153 10.56 11.50 -21.77
CA LYS A 153 10.62 12.93 -22.14
C LYS A 153 10.68 13.13 -23.66
N VAL A 154 11.46 12.31 -24.36
CA VAL A 154 11.59 12.37 -25.82
C VAL A 154 10.30 11.95 -26.52
N THR A 155 9.67 10.87 -26.06
CA THR A 155 8.47 10.30 -26.69
C THR A 155 7.15 10.87 -26.18
N ARG A 156 7.18 11.69 -25.12
CA ARG A 156 6.01 12.19 -24.35
C ARG A 156 5.06 11.10 -23.86
N LYS A 157 5.50 9.84 -23.80
CA LYS A 157 4.70 8.73 -23.25
C LYS A 157 4.98 8.60 -21.75
N PRO A 158 3.95 8.41 -20.90
CA PRO A 158 4.16 8.24 -19.47
C PRO A 158 4.92 6.93 -19.20
N THR A 159 5.94 6.99 -18.33
CA THR A 159 6.64 5.80 -17.85
C THR A 159 6.25 5.46 -16.42
N VAL A 160 5.86 4.20 -16.20
CA VAL A 160 5.62 3.65 -14.86
C VAL A 160 6.95 3.34 -14.17
N PHE A 161 8.00 3.02 -14.94
CA PHE A 161 9.32 2.69 -14.41
C PHE A 161 10.22 3.93 -14.40
N ASN A 162 10.35 4.55 -13.22
CA ASN A 162 11.12 5.76 -13.02
C ASN A 162 11.95 5.67 -11.72
N ARG A 163 12.83 6.64 -11.48
CA ARG A 163 13.72 6.66 -10.30
C ARG A 163 12.94 6.70 -9.01
N PHE A 164 11.77 7.36 -9.00
CA PHE A 164 10.88 7.36 -7.84
C PHE A 164 10.43 5.94 -7.51
N SER A 165 10.00 5.17 -8.50
CA SER A 165 9.55 3.79 -8.33
C SER A 165 10.65 2.88 -7.81
N VAL A 166 11.88 3.01 -8.34
CA VAL A 166 13.04 2.24 -7.84
C VAL A 166 13.36 2.62 -6.39
N ARG A 167 13.36 3.91 -6.06
CA ARG A 167 13.60 4.40 -4.69
C ARG A 167 12.51 3.96 -3.72
N TYR A 168 11.26 3.90 -4.18
CA TYR A 168 10.12 3.47 -3.40
C TYR A 168 10.22 1.98 -3.07
N VAL A 169 10.37 1.13 -4.10
CA VAL A 169 10.47 -0.34 -3.95
C VAL A 169 11.70 -0.77 -3.14
N THR A 170 12.80 0.00 -3.18
CA THR A 170 14.03 -0.31 -2.42
C THR A 170 14.14 0.46 -1.11
N GLY A 171 13.14 1.27 -0.76
CA GLY A 171 13.11 2.09 0.45
C GLY A 171 12.61 1.31 1.66
N VAL A 172 13.10 1.69 2.85
CA VAL A 172 12.56 1.24 4.14
C VAL A 172 11.41 2.17 4.52
N GLN A 173 10.24 1.60 4.80
CA GLN A 173 8.99 2.35 4.99
C GLN A 173 8.15 1.73 6.12
N TRP A 174 8.72 1.67 7.32
CA TRP A 174 7.98 1.28 8.53
C TRP A 174 8.10 2.39 9.57
N TYR A 175 7.07 2.52 10.39
CA TYR A 175 6.98 3.56 11.42
C TYR A 175 6.48 2.95 12.72
N SER A 176 6.93 3.50 13.85
CA SER A 176 6.43 3.09 15.16
C SER A 176 5.03 3.65 15.40
N ILE A 177 4.11 2.76 15.77
CA ILE A 177 2.73 3.09 16.14
C ILE A 177 2.51 3.14 17.66
N GLU A 178 3.59 3.12 18.45
CA GLU A 178 3.51 3.13 19.92
C GLU A 178 2.74 4.34 20.47
N LYS A 179 2.89 5.51 19.81
CA LYS A 179 2.11 6.70 20.16
C LYS A 179 0.61 6.49 19.96
N ALA A 180 0.21 5.85 18.86
CA ALA A 180 -1.19 5.56 18.57
C ALA A 180 -1.75 4.50 19.54
N ARG A 181 -0.97 3.47 19.87
CA ARG A 181 -1.32 2.46 20.88
C ARG A 181 -1.57 3.09 22.25
N ARG A 182 -0.66 3.95 22.70
CA ARG A 182 -0.73 4.55 24.04
C ARG A 182 -1.84 5.59 24.20
N ILE A 183 -2.04 6.45 23.20
CA ILE A 183 -2.93 7.62 23.33
C ILE A 183 -4.32 7.33 22.75
N LEU A 184 -4.40 6.66 21.60
CA LEU A 184 -5.68 6.35 20.95
C LEU A 184 -6.21 4.96 21.30
N GLY A 185 -5.43 4.13 22.02
CA GLY A 185 -5.76 2.72 22.21
C GLY A 185 -5.72 1.90 20.91
N TYR A 186 -5.10 2.43 19.84
CA TYR A 186 -5.15 1.80 18.52
C TYR A 186 -4.42 0.46 18.51
N GLN A 187 -5.15 -0.59 18.18
CA GLN A 187 -4.61 -1.89 17.83
C GLN A 187 -5.24 -2.37 16.51
N PRO A 188 -4.45 -2.89 15.56
CA PRO A 188 -4.96 -3.47 14.32
C PRO A 188 -5.95 -4.60 14.63
N GLN A 189 -7.17 -4.51 14.11
CA GLN A 189 -8.23 -5.51 14.34
C GLN A 189 -8.13 -6.69 13.37
N VAL A 190 -7.56 -6.44 12.19
CA VAL A 190 -7.36 -7.45 11.14
C VAL A 190 -5.86 -7.59 10.88
N SER A 191 -5.35 -8.83 10.89
CA SER A 191 -3.94 -9.08 10.56
C SER A 191 -3.66 -8.75 9.09
N LEU A 192 -2.39 -8.57 8.74
CA LEU A 192 -2.05 -8.24 7.36
C LEU A 192 -2.38 -9.38 6.40
N GLU A 193 -2.15 -10.63 6.81
CA GLU A 193 -2.45 -11.84 6.03
C GLU A 193 -3.95 -11.98 5.76
N GLU A 194 -4.79 -11.76 6.78
CA GLU A 194 -6.25 -11.76 6.61
C GLU A 194 -6.70 -10.60 5.71
N GLY A 195 -6.08 -9.42 5.85
CA GLY A 195 -6.32 -8.28 4.98
C GLY A 195 -6.01 -8.60 3.51
N VAL A 196 -4.89 -9.28 3.23
CA VAL A 196 -4.55 -9.76 1.88
C VAL A 196 -5.61 -10.74 1.37
N ARG A 197 -5.99 -11.74 2.18
CA ARG A 197 -7.01 -12.75 1.80
C ARG A 197 -8.33 -12.10 1.40
N ARG A 198 -8.84 -11.17 2.21
CA ARG A 198 -10.07 -10.41 1.92
C ARG A 198 -9.96 -9.59 0.65
N THR A 199 -8.82 -8.91 0.49
CA THR A 199 -8.54 -8.08 -0.69
C THR A 199 -8.55 -8.91 -1.97
N VAL A 200 -7.86 -10.06 -1.96
CA VAL A 200 -7.78 -10.97 -3.11
C VAL A 200 -9.14 -11.58 -3.42
N LYS A 201 -9.89 -12.00 -2.39
CA LYS A 201 -11.26 -12.51 -2.55
C LYS A 201 -12.15 -11.48 -3.25
N TRP A 202 -12.12 -10.23 -2.79
CA TRP A 202 -12.86 -9.14 -3.43
C TRP A 202 -12.38 -8.85 -4.86
N TRP A 203 -11.06 -8.84 -5.09
CA TRP A 203 -10.47 -8.58 -6.40
C TRP A 203 -10.96 -9.59 -7.45
N LYS A 204 -10.93 -10.88 -7.09
CA LYS A 204 -11.41 -11.98 -7.95
C LYS A 204 -12.93 -11.90 -8.17
N ALA A 205 -13.70 -11.58 -7.14
CA ALA A 205 -15.17 -11.57 -7.22
C ALA A 205 -15.71 -10.38 -8.02
N THR A 206 -15.08 -9.20 -7.94
CA THR A 206 -15.66 -7.98 -8.52
C THR A 206 -14.62 -6.93 -8.90
N GLY A 207 -13.48 -6.87 -8.20
CA GLY A 207 -12.48 -5.81 -8.39
C GLY A 207 -11.89 -5.76 -9.80
N ALA A 208 -11.58 -6.91 -10.40
CA ALA A 208 -11.03 -6.97 -11.76
C ALA A 208 -12.00 -6.37 -12.80
N ALA A 209 -13.28 -6.72 -12.74
CA ALA A 209 -14.30 -6.18 -13.62
C ALA A 209 -14.49 -4.67 -13.43
N GLN A 210 -14.55 -4.21 -12.17
CA GLN A 210 -14.68 -2.78 -11.85
C GLN A 210 -13.49 -1.97 -12.34
N HIS A 211 -12.28 -2.50 -12.20
CA HIS A 211 -11.06 -1.85 -12.68
C HIS A 211 -11.10 -1.68 -14.20
N ASN A 212 -11.45 -2.74 -14.94
CA ASN A 212 -11.55 -2.68 -16.40
C ASN A 212 -12.58 -1.65 -16.88
N LEU A 213 -13.74 -1.55 -16.20
CA LEU A 213 -14.74 -0.53 -16.49
C LEU A 213 -14.22 0.89 -16.24
N SER A 214 -13.46 1.10 -15.16
CA SER A 214 -12.86 2.41 -14.87
C SER A 214 -11.84 2.85 -15.92
N LEU A 215 -11.06 1.90 -16.47
CA LEU A 215 -10.11 2.17 -17.54
C LEU A 215 -10.80 2.52 -18.86
N GLN A 216 -11.98 1.96 -19.13
CA GLN A 216 -12.75 2.28 -20.34
C GLN A 216 -13.32 3.69 -20.29
N LYS A 217 -13.85 4.11 -19.14
CA LYS A 217 -14.35 5.49 -18.94
C LYS A 217 -13.25 6.53 -19.13
N ASN A 218 -12.09 6.31 -18.52
CA ASN A 218 -10.94 7.22 -18.63
C ASN A 218 -10.34 7.33 -20.05
N LYS A 219 -10.75 6.48 -21.00
CA LYS A 219 -10.34 6.58 -22.41
C LYS A 219 -11.35 7.33 -23.28
N GLN A 220 -12.55 7.57 -22.77
CA GLN A 220 -13.63 8.26 -23.49
C GLN A 220 -13.72 9.76 -23.14
N ASP A 221 -13.11 10.17 -22.03
CA ASP A 221 -12.91 11.56 -21.60
C ASP A 221 -11.54 12.10 -22.05
#